data_AF-A0A5A8E5P8-F1
#
_entry.id   AF-A0A5A8E5P8-F1
#
_cell.length_a   1.000
_cell.length_b   1.000
_cell.length_c   1.000
_cell.angle_alpha   90.00
_cell.angle_beta   90.00
_cell.angle_gamma   90.00
#
_symmetry.space_group_name_H-M   'P 1'
#
loop_
_entity.id
_entity.type
_entity.pdbx_description
1 polymer ?
#
loop_
_entity_poly.entity_id
_entity_poly.type
_entity_poly.pdbx_seq_one_letter_code
_entity_poly.pdbx_strand_id
1 'polypeptide(L)'
;MFGSGQTAARLLCQRCGPTRLPRGKLAPAKQRTSSDMNAAIAMVPPAIDLGMGLAAQFVLLFLPHVSKGMQLAAINKGYKNSNPRGFFEDTVARLKGEIAKAGDDKTKKHKVVAQLNGLQRAKAAHENGIEFFTFFAAAALAARVAGVDATFVASATTLAVAARAAFVGLYLTTSVESLSLLRTAAWGVGIASCFGLFWAASVADGGIAASFSS
;
A
#
# COMPACT_ATOMS: atom_id res chain seq x y z
N MET A 1 -31.12 72.53 -31.96
CA MET A 1 -32.31 71.78 -32.42
C MET A 1 -31.78 70.46 -32.96
N PHE A 2 -32.03 69.25 -32.49
CA PHE A 2 -32.92 68.56 -31.53
C PHE A 2 -32.04 67.44 -30.90
N GLY A 3 -32.28 66.81 -29.76
CA GLY A 3 -33.47 66.56 -28.97
C GLY A 3 -33.30 65.17 -28.36
N SER A 4 -33.30 65.11 -27.03
CA SER A 4 -33.06 63.92 -26.19
C SER A 4 -34.06 62.79 -26.45
N GLY A 5 -33.62 61.53 -26.38
CA GLY A 5 -34.44 60.35 -26.60
C GLY A 5 -34.01 59.16 -25.74
N GLN A 6 -34.04 59.30 -24.41
CA GLN A 6 -34.05 58.17 -23.47
C GLN A 6 -35.41 58.11 -22.77
N THR A 7 -36.36 57.38 -23.33
CA THR A 7 -37.60 57.05 -22.60
C THR A 7 -38.29 55.83 -23.21
N ALA A 8 -37.92 54.61 -22.79
CA ALA A 8 -38.75 53.42 -23.04
C ALA A 8 -38.49 52.20 -22.14
N ALA A 9 -37.61 52.24 -21.13
CA ALA A 9 -37.23 51.04 -20.38
C ALA A 9 -37.30 51.20 -18.86
N ARG A 10 -38.29 51.94 -18.34
CA ARG A 10 -38.42 52.18 -16.88
C ARG A 10 -39.77 51.81 -16.25
N LEU A 11 -40.58 50.97 -16.88
CA LEU A 11 -41.94 50.68 -16.38
C LEU A 11 -42.37 49.21 -16.27
N LEU A 12 -41.46 48.22 -16.35
CA LEU A 12 -41.85 46.80 -16.25
C LEU A 12 -41.02 45.93 -15.29
N CYS A 13 -40.39 46.50 -14.25
CA CYS A 13 -39.69 45.71 -13.24
C CYS A 13 -39.99 46.20 -11.82
N GLN A 14 -41.24 46.03 -11.36
CA GLN A 14 -41.63 46.37 -9.99
C GLN A 14 -42.55 45.35 -9.30
N ARG A 15 -42.56 44.08 -9.73
CA ARG A 15 -43.47 43.08 -9.11
C ARG A 15 -42.98 41.63 -9.06
N CYS A 16 -41.73 41.40 -8.63
CA CYS A 16 -41.32 40.10 -8.08
C CYS A 16 -40.42 40.34 -6.85
N GLY A 17 -41.03 40.40 -5.67
CA GLY A 17 -40.27 40.32 -4.42
C GLY A 17 -39.76 38.89 -4.19
N PRO A 18 -38.61 38.70 -3.53
CA PRO A 18 -38.06 37.37 -3.29
C PRO A 18 -38.90 36.62 -2.26
N THR A 19 -39.51 35.51 -2.68
CA THR A 19 -40.16 34.53 -1.80
C THR A 19 -39.09 33.94 -0.89
N ARG A 20 -39.13 34.29 0.40
CA ARG A 20 -38.15 33.83 1.40
C ARG A 20 -38.49 32.38 1.77
N LEU A 21 -37.72 31.42 1.25
CA LEU A 21 -37.80 30.01 1.68
C LEU A 21 -37.57 29.90 3.20
N PRO A 22 -38.34 29.09 3.94
CA PRO A 22 -38.11 28.90 5.36
C PRO A 22 -36.74 28.24 5.57
N ARG A 23 -35.85 28.94 6.28
CA ARG A 23 -34.57 28.42 6.74
C ARG A 23 -34.83 27.33 7.78
N GLY A 24 -35.04 26.10 7.33
CA GLY A 24 -34.80 24.93 8.18
C GLY A 24 -33.37 24.99 8.70
N LYS A 25 -33.18 24.79 10.00
CA LYS A 25 -31.86 24.72 10.62
C LYS A 25 -31.09 23.55 10.00
N LEU A 26 -30.28 23.82 8.98
CA LEU A 26 -29.19 22.93 8.60
C LEU A 26 -28.24 22.90 9.79
N ALA A 27 -28.14 21.74 10.44
CA ALA A 27 -27.14 21.51 11.46
C ALA A 27 -25.75 21.85 10.88
N PRO A 28 -24.90 22.58 11.62
CA PRO A 28 -23.58 22.95 11.10
C PRO A 28 -22.79 21.68 10.80
N ALA A 29 -22.25 21.57 9.59
CA ALA A 29 -21.25 20.55 9.27
C ALA A 29 -20.11 20.71 10.28
N LYS A 30 -19.89 19.68 11.12
CA LYS A 30 -18.86 19.68 12.15
C LYS A 30 -17.49 19.82 11.47
N GLN A 31 -16.95 21.05 11.44
CA GLN A 31 -15.57 21.30 11.04
C GLN A 31 -14.67 20.50 12.00
N ARG A 32 -14.01 19.45 11.48
CA ARG A 32 -12.95 18.77 12.22
C ARG A 32 -11.91 19.82 12.56
N THR A 33 -11.64 20.01 13.83
CA THR A 33 -10.67 20.98 14.31
C THR A 33 -9.27 20.53 13.93
N SER A 34 -8.31 21.46 13.85
CA SER A 34 -6.90 21.14 13.62
C SER A 34 -6.37 20.15 14.65
N SER A 35 -6.92 20.14 15.87
CA SER A 35 -6.60 19.14 16.91
C SER A 35 -7.05 17.73 16.54
N ASP A 36 -8.20 17.55 15.90
CA ASP A 36 -8.70 16.24 15.47
C ASP A 36 -7.86 15.69 14.30
N MET A 37 -7.43 16.58 13.41
CA MET A 37 -6.48 16.26 12.33
C MET A 37 -5.10 15.91 12.89
N ASN A 38 -4.59 16.70 13.83
CA ASN A 38 -3.29 16.49 14.46
C ASN A 38 -3.28 15.25 15.35
N ALA A 39 -4.38 14.90 16.01
CA ALA A 39 -4.50 13.65 16.78
C ALA A 39 -4.54 12.41 15.87
N ALA A 40 -5.20 12.49 14.71
CA ALA A 40 -5.15 11.44 13.70
C ALA A 40 -3.75 11.29 13.08
N ILE A 41 -3.03 12.40 12.89
CA ILE A 41 -1.62 12.43 12.44
C ILE A 41 -0.67 11.93 13.55
N ALA A 42 -0.94 12.20 14.83
CA ALA A 42 -0.10 11.78 15.95
C ALA A 42 -0.19 10.27 16.29
N MET A 43 -1.23 9.59 15.80
CA MET A 43 -1.33 8.12 15.89
C MET A 43 -0.51 7.41 14.78
N VAL A 44 0.01 8.18 13.82
CA VAL A 44 0.99 7.72 12.81
C VAL A 44 2.38 7.87 13.44
N PRO A 45 3.21 6.80 13.49
CA PRO A 45 4.58 6.90 13.98
C PRO A 45 5.34 8.02 13.24
N PRO A 46 6.41 8.61 13.84
CA PRO A 46 7.11 9.74 13.26
C PRO A 46 7.41 9.44 11.79
N ALA A 47 6.84 10.26 10.91
CA ALA A 47 6.73 9.95 9.50
C ALA A 47 8.11 9.57 8.96
N ILE A 48 8.27 8.31 8.54
CA ILE A 48 9.56 7.84 8.03
C ILE A 48 9.82 8.63 6.76
N ASP A 49 10.97 9.30 6.70
CA ASP A 49 11.35 9.98 5.47
C ASP A 49 11.49 8.95 4.34
N LEU A 50 11.43 9.43 3.10
CA LEU A 50 11.44 8.58 1.92
C LEU A 50 12.65 7.61 1.90
N GLY A 51 13.83 8.05 2.33
CA GLY A 51 15.03 7.22 2.36
C GLY A 51 14.90 6.07 3.35
N MET A 52 14.47 6.36 4.57
CA MET A 52 14.17 5.32 5.57
C MET A 52 13.04 4.40 5.13
N GLY A 53 12.02 4.92 4.45
CA GLY A 53 10.92 4.13 3.90
C GLY A 53 11.37 3.13 2.84
N LEU A 54 12.20 3.55 1.89
CA LEU A 54 12.80 2.68 0.87
C LEU A 54 13.67 1.60 1.52
N ALA A 55 14.53 1.96 2.48
CA ALA A 55 15.37 1.01 3.21
C ALA A 55 14.53 -0.01 4.00
N ALA A 56 13.51 0.44 4.74
CA ALA A 56 12.61 -0.43 5.49
C ALA A 56 11.87 -1.40 4.57
N GLN A 57 11.34 -0.91 3.43
CA GLN A 57 10.64 -1.74 2.47
C GLN A 57 11.56 -2.78 1.81
N PHE A 58 12.82 -2.43 1.56
CA PHE A 58 13.83 -3.37 1.06
C PHE A 58 14.14 -4.47 2.09
N VAL A 59 14.30 -4.11 3.37
CA VAL A 59 14.47 -5.11 4.45
C VAL A 59 13.27 -6.06 4.50
N LEU A 60 12.04 -5.51 4.48
CA LEU A 60 10.81 -6.30 4.50
C LEU A 60 10.66 -7.22 3.27
N LEU A 61 11.17 -6.82 2.11
CA LEU A 61 11.24 -7.65 0.90
C LEU A 61 12.16 -8.87 1.09
N PHE A 62 13.27 -8.72 1.81
CA PHE A 62 14.25 -9.79 2.02
C PHE A 62 13.91 -10.73 3.18
N LEU A 63 13.07 -10.31 4.13
CA LEU A 63 12.68 -11.16 5.27
C LEU A 63 12.14 -12.55 4.85
N PRO A 64 11.20 -12.66 3.90
CA PRO A 64 10.75 -13.98 3.43
C PRO A 64 11.84 -14.77 2.71
N HIS A 65 12.78 -14.10 2.04
CA HIS A 65 13.93 -14.76 1.41
C HIS A 65 14.84 -15.40 2.46
N VAL A 66 15.14 -14.68 3.55
CA VAL A 66 15.94 -15.19 4.67
C VAL A 66 15.19 -16.34 5.36
N SER A 67 13.89 -16.20 5.60
CA SER A 67 13.05 -17.28 6.15
C SER A 67 13.08 -18.54 5.30
N LYS A 68 12.98 -18.41 3.97
CA LYS A 68 13.13 -19.53 3.03
C LYS A 68 14.51 -20.18 3.17
N GLY A 69 15.58 -19.39 3.25
CA GLY A 69 16.95 -19.89 3.44
C GLY A 69 17.12 -20.69 4.73
N MET A 70 16.58 -20.18 5.85
CA MET A 70 16.59 -20.87 7.14
C MET A 70 15.79 -22.17 7.10
N GLN A 71 14.61 -22.17 6.48
CA GLN A 71 13.79 -23.37 6.30
C GLN A 71 14.51 -24.42 5.44
N LEU A 72 15.13 -24.02 4.33
CA LEU A 72 15.93 -24.91 3.49
C LEU A 72 17.09 -25.53 4.25
N ALA A 73 17.82 -24.73 5.04
CA ALA A 73 18.92 -25.21 5.86
C ALA A 73 18.44 -26.19 6.93
N ALA A 74 17.32 -25.89 7.60
CA ALA A 74 16.74 -26.77 8.62
C ALA A 74 16.25 -28.11 8.04
N ILE A 75 15.59 -28.07 6.87
CA ILE A 75 15.06 -29.27 6.20
C ILE A 75 16.19 -30.16 5.68
N ASN A 76 17.27 -29.57 5.15
CA ASN A 76 18.38 -30.32 4.55
C ASN A 76 19.58 -30.53 5.48
N LYS A 77 19.50 -30.08 6.75
CA LYS A 77 20.60 -30.11 7.73
C LYS A 77 21.87 -29.42 7.24
N GLY A 78 21.71 -28.28 6.57
CA GLY A 78 22.82 -27.50 6.01
C GLY A 78 22.45 -26.86 4.68
N TYR A 79 23.33 -25.98 4.20
CA TYR A 79 23.17 -25.30 2.93
C TYR A 79 24.14 -25.87 1.90
N LYS A 80 23.61 -26.41 0.80
CA LYS A 80 24.45 -26.92 -0.30
C LYS A 80 24.70 -25.79 -1.30
N ASN A 81 25.91 -25.24 -1.29
CA ASN A 81 26.28 -24.15 -2.19
C ASN A 81 26.73 -24.62 -3.58
N SER A 82 26.72 -25.93 -3.85
CA SER A 82 27.04 -26.50 -5.16
C SER A 82 25.95 -26.22 -6.22
N ASN A 83 24.72 -25.93 -5.80
CA ASN A 83 23.61 -25.56 -6.68
C ASN A 83 22.71 -24.51 -5.99
N PRO A 84 23.16 -23.25 -5.85
CA PRO A 84 22.46 -22.26 -5.02
C PRO A 84 21.05 -21.93 -5.52
N ARG A 85 20.79 -22.05 -6.83
CA ARG A 85 19.45 -21.80 -7.41
C ARG A 85 18.58 -23.05 -7.42
N GLY A 86 19.14 -24.22 -7.75
CA GLY A 86 18.38 -25.47 -7.79
C GLY A 86 18.19 -26.14 -6.44
N PHE A 87 18.90 -25.74 -5.38
CA PHE A 87 18.76 -26.32 -4.04
C PHE A 87 17.32 -26.25 -3.50
N PHE A 88 16.60 -25.18 -3.81
CA PHE A 88 15.17 -25.07 -3.49
C PHE A 88 14.34 -26.08 -4.27
N GLU A 89 14.53 -26.16 -5.58
CA GLU A 89 13.77 -27.06 -6.46
C GLU A 89 14.04 -28.53 -6.13
N ASP A 90 15.30 -28.89 -5.86
CA ASP A 90 15.72 -30.22 -5.43
C ASP A 90 15.05 -30.59 -4.10
N THR A 91 14.97 -29.65 -3.16
CA THR A 91 14.29 -29.84 -1.88
C THR A 91 12.78 -30.05 -2.07
N VAL A 92 12.15 -29.23 -2.91
CA VAL A 92 10.72 -29.34 -3.23
C VAL A 92 10.41 -30.68 -3.90
N ALA A 93 11.22 -31.09 -4.88
CA ALA A 93 11.09 -32.38 -5.56
C ALA A 93 11.24 -33.55 -4.58
N ARG A 94 12.23 -33.48 -3.67
CA ARG A 94 12.41 -34.49 -2.62
C ARG A 94 11.20 -34.56 -1.67
N LEU A 95 10.71 -33.42 -1.17
CA LEU A 95 9.56 -33.39 -0.26
C LEU A 95 8.29 -33.95 -0.94
N LYS A 96 8.05 -33.64 -2.22
CA LYS A 96 6.95 -34.23 -3.00
C LYS A 96 7.11 -35.76 -3.12
N GLY A 97 8.32 -36.25 -3.37
CA GLY A 97 8.61 -37.68 -3.39
C GLY A 97 8.40 -38.35 -2.02
N GLU A 98 8.76 -37.68 -0.93
CA GLU A 98 8.52 -38.17 0.44
C GLU A 98 7.03 -38.25 0.78
N ILE A 99 6.22 -37.30 0.31
CA ILE A 99 4.75 -37.33 0.46
C ILE A 99 4.17 -38.54 -0.27
N ALA A 100 4.63 -38.82 -1.50
CA ALA A 100 4.18 -39.98 -2.27
C ALA A 100 4.58 -41.31 -1.60
N LYS A 101 5.75 -41.37 -0.96
CA LYS A 101 6.26 -42.55 -0.25
C LYS A 101 5.70 -42.73 1.16
N ALA A 102 5.04 -41.72 1.73
CA ALA A 102 4.59 -41.77 3.13
C ALA A 102 3.47 -42.79 3.39
N GLY A 103 2.79 -43.29 2.34
CA GLY A 103 1.69 -44.25 2.50
C GLY A 103 0.62 -43.74 3.46
N ASP A 104 0.24 -44.58 4.42
CA ASP A 104 -0.78 -44.29 5.44
C ASP A 104 -0.24 -43.59 6.70
N ASP A 105 1.08 -43.31 6.79
CA ASP A 105 1.65 -42.58 7.92
C ASP A 105 1.25 -41.09 7.86
N LYS A 106 0.12 -40.78 8.49
CA LYS A 106 -0.44 -39.42 8.58
C LYS A 106 0.51 -38.44 9.27
N THR A 107 1.29 -38.89 10.24
CA THR A 107 2.19 -38.03 11.02
C THR A 107 3.37 -37.56 10.17
N LYS A 108 4.02 -38.49 9.48
CA LYS A 108 5.10 -38.17 8.53
C LYS A 108 4.58 -37.30 7.39
N LYS A 109 3.41 -37.66 6.83
CA LYS A 109 2.79 -36.89 5.75
C LYS A 109 2.49 -35.45 6.15
N HIS A 110 1.88 -35.22 7.32
CA HIS A 110 1.60 -33.87 7.82
C HIS A 110 2.87 -33.03 7.99
N LYS A 111 3.94 -33.62 8.54
CA LYS A 111 5.22 -32.92 8.73
C LYS A 111 5.83 -32.48 7.39
N VAL A 112 5.91 -33.39 6.42
CA VAL A 112 6.51 -33.10 5.09
C VAL A 112 5.66 -32.10 4.32
N VAL A 113 4.33 -32.21 4.37
CA VAL A 113 3.40 -31.24 3.76
C VAL A 113 3.57 -29.85 4.40
N ALA A 114 3.70 -29.77 5.73
CA ALA A 114 3.91 -28.50 6.41
C ALA A 114 5.24 -27.83 6.00
N GLN A 115 6.32 -28.61 5.84
CA GLN A 115 7.61 -28.13 5.34
C GLN A 115 7.51 -27.61 3.90
N LEU A 116 6.85 -28.36 3.01
CA LEU A 116 6.64 -27.97 1.63
C LEU A 116 5.83 -26.66 1.55
N ASN A 117 4.72 -26.58 2.27
CA ASN A 117 3.86 -25.40 2.29
C ASN A 117 4.60 -24.19 2.87
N GLY A 118 5.43 -24.36 3.91
CA GLY A 118 6.25 -23.30 4.48
C GLY A 118 7.25 -22.71 3.48
N LEU A 119 7.96 -23.58 2.75
CA LEU A 119 8.90 -23.17 1.70
C LEU A 119 8.20 -22.41 0.56
N GLN A 120 7.07 -22.92 0.09
CA GLN A 120 6.29 -22.27 -0.97
C GLN A 120 5.73 -20.93 -0.51
N ARG A 121 5.25 -20.82 0.74
CA ARG A 121 4.80 -19.55 1.31
C ARG A 121 5.92 -18.52 1.36
N ALA A 122 7.10 -18.89 1.85
CA ALA A 122 8.23 -17.98 1.93
C ALA A 122 8.69 -17.50 0.54
N LYS A 123 8.67 -18.38 -0.47
CA LYS A 123 8.93 -18.00 -1.88
C LYS A 123 7.89 -17.01 -2.40
N ALA A 124 6.60 -17.34 -2.27
CA ALA A 124 5.52 -16.50 -2.76
C ALA A 124 5.48 -15.12 -2.07
N ALA A 125 5.78 -15.06 -0.77
CA ALA A 125 5.89 -13.80 -0.03
C ALA A 125 7.05 -12.91 -0.52
N HIS A 126 8.19 -13.52 -0.89
CA HIS A 126 9.32 -12.79 -1.45
C HIS A 126 9.02 -12.24 -2.84
N GLU A 127 8.42 -13.06 -3.72
CA GLU A 127 8.01 -12.64 -5.07
C GLU A 127 7.03 -11.47 -5.02
N ASN A 128 6.00 -11.58 -4.17
CA ASN A 128 5.08 -10.47 -3.92
C ASN A 128 5.78 -9.25 -3.30
N GLY A 129 6.85 -9.46 -2.52
CA GLY A 129 7.68 -8.40 -1.96
C GLY A 129 8.42 -7.62 -3.04
N ILE A 130 8.97 -8.31 -4.04
CA ILE A 130 9.67 -7.72 -5.19
C ILE A 130 8.71 -6.84 -5.99
N GLU A 131 7.56 -7.39 -6.39
CA GLU A 131 6.52 -6.66 -7.13
C GLU A 131 6.10 -5.39 -6.37
N PHE A 132 5.79 -5.53 -5.09
CA PHE A 132 5.38 -4.41 -4.25
C PHE A 132 6.49 -3.36 -4.10
N PHE A 133 7.73 -3.76 -3.83
CA PHE A 133 8.85 -2.83 -3.68
C PHE A 133 9.07 -2.01 -4.95
N THR A 134 9.03 -2.65 -6.13
CA THR A 134 9.19 -1.92 -7.39
C THR A 134 8.10 -0.88 -7.59
N PHE A 135 6.84 -1.24 -7.30
CA PHE A 135 5.71 -0.33 -7.42
C PHE A 135 5.77 0.81 -6.40
N PHE A 136 6.09 0.49 -5.15
CA PHE A 136 6.25 1.45 -4.07
C PHE A 136 7.39 2.45 -4.35
N ALA A 137 8.57 1.96 -4.73
CA ALA A 137 9.72 2.81 -5.01
C ALA A 137 9.45 3.76 -6.18
N ALA A 138 8.81 3.27 -7.25
CA ALA A 138 8.40 4.10 -8.37
C ALA A 138 7.40 5.19 -7.93
N ALA A 139 6.37 4.83 -7.15
CA ALA A 139 5.35 5.78 -6.69
C ALA A 139 5.94 6.86 -5.78
N ALA A 140 6.75 6.46 -4.80
CA ALA A 140 7.29 7.36 -3.80
C ALA A 140 8.35 8.30 -4.38
N LEU A 141 9.19 7.81 -5.31
CA LEU A 141 10.14 8.64 -6.05
C LEU A 141 9.42 9.59 -7.02
N ALA A 142 8.40 9.13 -7.75
CA ALA A 142 7.61 9.99 -8.63
C ALA A 142 6.97 11.14 -7.85
N ALA A 143 6.32 10.87 -6.72
CA ALA A 143 5.73 11.90 -5.87
C ALA A 143 6.79 12.89 -5.35
N ARG A 144 7.98 12.39 -4.97
CA ARG A 144 9.07 13.25 -4.49
C ARG A 144 9.62 14.17 -5.58
N VAL A 145 9.81 13.65 -6.79
CA VAL A 145 10.32 14.40 -7.95
C VAL A 145 9.30 15.43 -8.44
N ALA A 146 8.01 15.06 -8.45
CA ALA A 146 6.90 15.94 -8.79
C ALA A 146 6.65 17.07 -7.76
N GLY A 147 7.43 17.12 -6.66
CA GLY A 147 7.31 18.17 -5.66
C GLY A 147 6.04 18.07 -4.79
N VAL A 148 5.47 16.86 -4.65
CA VAL A 148 4.35 16.62 -3.73
C VAL A 148 4.76 16.97 -2.30
N ASP A 149 3.80 17.49 -1.51
CA ASP A 149 3.99 17.82 -0.10
C ASP A 149 4.72 16.70 0.67
N ALA A 150 5.80 17.08 1.36
CA ALA A 150 6.68 16.13 2.04
C ALA A 150 5.96 15.38 3.17
N THR A 151 5.01 16.02 3.84
CA THR A 151 4.22 15.41 4.93
C THR A 151 3.31 14.31 4.37
N PHE A 152 2.67 14.56 3.23
CA PHE A 152 1.87 13.57 2.53
C PHE A 152 2.73 12.38 2.07
N VAL A 153 3.86 12.64 1.42
CA VAL A 153 4.77 11.58 0.95
C VAL A 153 5.25 10.71 2.13
N ALA A 154 5.66 11.34 3.23
CA ALA A 154 6.14 10.61 4.42
C ALA A 154 5.00 9.81 5.09
N SER A 155 3.79 10.34 5.15
CA SER A 155 2.62 9.64 5.71
C SER A 155 2.22 8.43 4.87
N ALA A 156 2.13 8.59 3.55
CA ALA A 156 1.80 7.50 2.63
C ALA A 156 2.90 6.42 2.61
N THR A 157 4.17 6.84 2.70
CA THR A 157 5.32 5.94 2.85
C THR A 157 5.25 5.14 4.15
N THR A 158 4.97 5.81 5.27
CA THR A 158 4.81 5.17 6.57
C THR A 158 3.68 4.13 6.55
N LEU A 159 2.54 4.49 5.96
CA LEU A 159 1.40 3.59 5.83
C LEU A 159 1.72 2.37 4.97
N ALA A 160 2.41 2.55 3.84
CA ALA A 160 2.83 1.46 2.96
C ALA A 160 3.79 0.49 3.68
N VAL A 161 4.78 1.02 4.40
CA VAL A 161 5.75 0.21 5.18
C VAL A 161 5.05 -0.56 6.29
N ALA A 162 4.16 0.09 7.06
CA ALA A 162 3.40 -0.56 8.13
C ALA A 162 2.48 -1.67 7.58
N ALA A 163 1.76 -1.38 6.49
CA ALA A 163 0.93 -2.35 5.80
C ALA A 163 1.76 -3.55 5.30
N ARG A 164 2.99 -3.31 4.81
CA ARG A 164 3.88 -4.40 4.43
C ARG A 164 4.37 -5.21 5.61
N ALA A 165 4.77 -4.57 6.71
CA ALA A 165 5.20 -5.27 7.91
C ALA A 165 4.09 -6.22 8.41
N ALA A 166 2.85 -5.75 8.44
CA ALA A 166 1.69 -6.57 8.76
C ALA A 166 1.49 -7.71 7.75
N PHE A 167 1.56 -7.43 6.45
CA PHE A 167 1.44 -8.45 5.40
C PHE A 167 2.49 -9.56 5.55
N VAL A 168 3.77 -9.20 5.71
CA VAL A 168 4.88 -10.15 5.85
C VAL A 168 4.74 -10.95 7.14
N GLY A 169 4.40 -10.29 8.25
CA GLY A 169 4.16 -10.95 9.54
C GLY A 169 3.06 -12.02 9.45
N LEU A 170 1.92 -11.67 8.84
CA LEU A 170 0.81 -12.61 8.62
C LEU A 170 1.20 -13.75 7.69
N TYR A 171 1.94 -13.46 6.61
CA TYR A 171 2.35 -14.47 5.63
C TYR A 171 3.26 -15.53 6.24
N LEU A 172 4.19 -15.11 7.11
CA LEU A 172 5.21 -16.01 7.68
C LEU A 172 4.70 -16.80 8.89
N THR A 173 3.85 -16.21 9.72
CA THR A 173 3.44 -16.81 11.00
C THR A 173 2.18 -17.66 10.91
N THR A 174 1.38 -17.48 9.86
CA THR A 174 0.01 -17.98 9.85
C THR A 174 -0.29 -18.89 8.67
N SER A 175 -0.93 -20.02 8.95
CA SER A 175 -1.52 -20.94 7.97
C SER A 175 -3.04 -21.04 8.08
N VAL A 176 -3.66 -20.17 8.88
CA VAL A 176 -5.10 -20.14 9.15
C VAL A 176 -5.81 -19.28 8.10
N GLU A 177 -6.87 -19.81 7.52
CA GLU A 177 -7.64 -19.14 6.46
C GLU A 177 -8.28 -17.82 6.94
N SER A 178 -8.75 -17.72 8.18
CA SER A 178 -9.38 -16.49 8.70
C SER A 178 -8.45 -15.27 8.69
N LEU A 179 -7.14 -15.50 8.80
CA LEU A 179 -6.12 -14.45 8.76
C LEU A 179 -5.67 -14.14 7.32
N SER A 180 -6.14 -14.89 6.33
CA SER A 180 -5.93 -14.59 4.91
C SER A 180 -6.64 -13.29 4.50
N LEU A 181 -7.80 -13.00 5.09
CA LEU A 181 -8.54 -11.75 4.88
C LEU A 181 -7.75 -10.54 5.38
N LEU A 182 -7.13 -10.63 6.56
CA LEU A 182 -6.32 -9.55 7.11
C LEU A 182 -5.08 -9.29 6.26
N ARG A 183 -4.47 -10.35 5.72
CA ARG A 183 -3.37 -10.24 4.76
C ARG A 183 -3.81 -9.51 3.49
N THR A 184 -4.97 -9.84 2.94
CA THR A 184 -5.52 -9.16 1.76
C THR A 184 -5.83 -7.69 2.04
N ALA A 185 -6.37 -7.37 3.22
CA ALA A 185 -6.59 -6.00 3.65
C ALA A 185 -5.27 -5.22 3.76
N ALA A 186 -4.25 -5.79 4.41
CA ALA A 186 -2.92 -5.18 4.51
C ALA A 186 -2.29 -4.94 3.12
N TRP A 187 -2.43 -5.90 2.21
CA TRP A 187 -2.00 -5.73 0.82
C TRP A 187 -2.73 -4.58 0.13
N GLY A 188 -4.06 -4.52 0.28
CA GLY A 188 -4.89 -3.47 -0.32
C GLY A 188 -4.53 -2.08 0.19
N VAL A 189 -4.28 -1.93 1.50
CA VAL A 189 -3.81 -0.67 2.09
C VAL A 189 -2.48 -0.23 1.49
N GLY A 190 -1.49 -1.13 1.40
CA GLY A 190 -0.19 -0.80 0.83
C GLY A 190 -0.27 -0.38 -0.64
N ILE A 191 -1.09 -1.08 -1.43
CA ILE A 191 -1.30 -0.74 -2.85
C ILE A 191 -2.03 0.59 -3.00
N ALA A 192 -3.06 0.84 -2.17
CA ALA A 192 -3.78 2.11 -2.17
C ALA A 192 -2.85 3.29 -1.83
N SER A 193 -1.91 3.13 -0.90
CA SER A 193 -0.88 4.14 -0.61
C SER A 193 -0.02 4.46 -1.84
N CYS A 194 0.38 3.44 -2.61
CA CYS A 194 1.15 3.62 -3.84
C CYS A 194 0.34 4.36 -4.92
N PHE A 195 -0.92 3.99 -5.12
CA PHE A 195 -1.80 4.70 -6.05
C PHE A 195 -2.02 6.15 -5.62
N GLY A 196 -2.18 6.41 -4.32
CA GLY A 196 -2.30 7.77 -3.78
C GLY A 196 -1.06 8.63 -4.06
N LEU A 197 0.14 8.04 -3.98
CA LEU A 197 1.39 8.71 -4.33
C LEU A 197 1.47 9.03 -5.83
N PHE A 198 1.14 8.08 -6.71
CA PHE A 198 1.09 8.33 -8.15
C PHE A 198 0.05 9.38 -8.54
N TRP A 199 -1.12 9.34 -7.93
CA TRP A 199 -2.17 10.34 -8.14
C TRP A 199 -1.71 11.73 -7.69
N ALA A 200 -1.07 11.84 -6.52
CA ALA A 200 -0.53 13.11 -6.06
C ALA A 200 0.57 13.63 -6.99
N ALA A 201 1.43 12.74 -7.48
CA ALA A 201 2.47 13.08 -8.46
C ALA A 201 1.86 13.64 -9.75
N SER A 202 0.85 12.97 -10.32
CA SER A 202 0.24 13.42 -11.57
C SER A 202 -0.46 14.78 -11.45
N VAL A 203 -1.09 15.06 -10.31
CA VAL A 203 -1.70 16.37 -10.03
C VAL A 203 -0.63 17.45 -9.88
N ALA A 204 0.49 17.15 -9.23
CA ALA A 204 1.60 18.10 -9.05
C ALA A 204 2.36 18.37 -10.36
N ASP A 205 2.58 17.35 -11.20
CA ASP A 205 3.20 17.46 -12.52
C ASP A 205 2.39 18.36 -13.48
N GLY A 206 1.06 18.37 -13.34
CA GLY A 206 0.20 19.33 -14.05
C GLY A 206 0.51 20.79 -13.72
N GLY A 207 1.06 21.07 -12.53
CA GLY A 207 1.58 22.39 -12.15
C GLY A 207 3.02 22.65 -12.62
N ILE A 208 3.83 21.60 -12.74
CA ILE A 208 5.21 21.69 -13.25
C ILE A 208 5.22 21.99 -14.76
N ALA A 209 4.34 21.36 -15.55
CA ALA A 209 4.20 21.67 -16.98
C ALA A 209 3.81 23.14 -17.24
N ALA A 210 3.02 23.75 -16.37
CA ALA A 210 2.68 25.17 -16.45
C ALA A 210 3.88 26.08 -16.12
N SER A 211 4.78 25.62 -15.25
CA SER A 211 5.97 26.37 -14.82
C SER A 211 7.10 26.36 -15.86
N PHE A 212 7.18 25.34 -16.73
CA PHE A 212 8.12 25.30 -17.86
C PHE A 212 7.63 26.02 -19.12
N SER A 213 6.37 26.50 -19.11
CA SER A 213 5.78 27.29 -20.20
C SER A 213 5.82 28.81 -19.93
N SER A 214 6.49 29.25 -18.86
CA SER A 214 6.66 30.65 -18.45
C SER A 214 8.11 31.08 -18.60
#